data_AF-F2IFB3-F1
#
_entry.id   AF-F2IFB3-F1
#
_cell.length_a   1.000
_cell.length_b   1.000
_cell.length_c   1.000
_cell.angle_alpha   90.00
_cell.angle_beta   90.00
_cell.angle_gamma   90.00
#
_symmetry.space_group_name_H-M   'P 1'
#
loop_
_entity.id
_entity.type
_entity.pdbx_description
1 polymer ?
#
loop_
_entity_poly.entity_id
_entity_poly.type
_entity_poly.pdbx_seq_one_letter_code
_entity_poly.pdbx_strand_id
1 'polypeptide(L)'
;MKKIIFGTLSVALLAVTVTSCGKTSTGKMANEWKVSSYNSVATEIETNGDKTVTTTTMTETASTVTEVETSGSNSQTSTSAATVKANDMAIEKDGTWTWTTGLSATNGNVTQTSNVVRSGTWSFVSKTKGDEFKKNERVIFNVLAENSTGSSTVGSITTSSTNNSTYLAGENVMVFTVKESKKDELQLEMDAKNTYTSGNNSSSYTETQSFTLTGK
;
A
#
# COMPACT_ATOMS: atom_id res chain seq x y z
N MET A 1 12.22 -9.80 -14.54
CA MET A 1 10.87 -9.35 -14.12
C MET A 1 9.89 -10.53 -14.22
N LYS A 2 9.72 -11.29 -13.14
CA LYS A 2 8.80 -12.43 -13.09
C LYS A 2 7.44 -11.94 -12.57
N LYS A 3 6.39 -12.15 -13.36
CA LYS A 3 5.00 -11.84 -12.99
C LYS A 3 4.49 -12.96 -12.08
N ILE A 4 3.97 -12.61 -10.90
CA ILE A 4 3.41 -13.56 -9.95
C ILE A 4 1.88 -13.57 -10.11
N ILE A 5 1.34 -14.75 -10.38
CA ILE A 5 -0.09 -15.04 -10.51
C ILE A 5 -0.60 -15.35 -9.10
N PHE A 6 -1.59 -14.60 -8.63
CA PHE A 6 -2.23 -14.86 -7.33
C PHE A 6 -3.22 -16.02 -7.44
N GLY A 7 -3.03 -17.05 -6.63
CA GLY A 7 -4.03 -18.08 -6.39
C GLY A 7 -5.16 -17.51 -5.54
N THR A 8 -6.26 -17.15 -6.19
CA THR A 8 -7.49 -16.62 -5.57
C THR A 8 -8.21 -17.72 -4.78
N LEU A 9 -8.31 -17.55 -3.46
CA LEU A 9 -9.32 -18.23 -2.65
C LEU A 9 -10.65 -17.47 -2.84
N SER A 10 -11.48 -17.92 -3.79
CA SER A 10 -12.77 -17.32 -4.10
C SER A 10 -13.75 -17.45 -2.93
N VAL A 11 -13.87 -16.40 -2.12
CA VAL A 11 -15.02 -16.23 -1.22
C VAL A 11 -16.06 -15.39 -1.96
N ALA A 12 -17.10 -16.06 -2.46
CA ALA A 12 -18.25 -15.40 -3.07
C ALA A 12 -19.00 -14.58 -2.01
N LEU A 13 -18.72 -13.27 -1.92
CA LEU A 13 -19.52 -12.33 -1.15
C LEU A 13 -20.71 -11.89 -1.99
N LEU A 14 -21.87 -12.53 -1.74
CA LEU A 14 -23.16 -12.08 -2.24
C LEU A 14 -23.43 -10.65 -1.74
N ALA A 15 -23.42 -9.70 -2.67
CA ALA A 15 -23.84 -8.32 -2.45
C ALA A 15 -25.35 -8.29 -2.21
N VAL A 16 -25.78 -8.36 -0.95
CA VAL A 16 -27.16 -8.09 -0.56
C VAL A 16 -27.26 -6.60 -0.26
N THR A 17 -27.93 -5.87 -1.15
CA THR A 17 -28.35 -4.49 -0.92
C THR A 17 -29.43 -4.47 0.17
N VAL A 18 -29.02 -4.21 1.41
CA VAL A 18 -29.95 -3.87 2.50
C VAL A 18 -29.83 -2.38 2.81
N THR A 19 -30.83 -1.63 2.34
CA THR A 19 -31.17 -0.27 2.77
C THR A 19 -31.58 -0.32 4.23
N SER A 20 -30.59 -0.27 5.13
CA SER A 20 -30.78 -0.14 6.56
C SER A 20 -30.40 1.30 6.93
N CYS A 21 -31.39 2.11 7.30
CA CYS A 21 -31.26 3.48 7.82
C CYS A 21 -30.68 3.49 9.25
N GLY A 22 -29.62 2.71 9.49
CA GLY A 22 -28.73 2.83 10.63
C GLY A 22 -27.49 3.57 10.15
N LYS A 23 -26.99 4.54 10.91
CA LYS A 23 -25.76 5.26 10.56
C LYS A 23 -24.64 4.24 10.41
N THR A 24 -24.17 4.05 9.19
CA THR A 24 -23.15 3.05 8.90
C THR A 24 -21.80 3.54 9.41
N SER A 25 -20.98 2.63 9.95
CA SER A 25 -19.59 2.90 10.33
C SER A 25 -18.76 3.46 9.17
N THR A 26 -19.25 3.37 7.93
CA THR A 26 -18.65 4.01 6.76
C THR A 26 -18.42 5.51 6.94
N GLY A 27 -19.25 6.19 7.75
CA GLY A 27 -19.18 7.64 7.94
C GLY A 27 -17.91 8.18 8.60
N LYS A 28 -17.14 7.39 9.38
CA LYS A 28 -15.90 7.88 10.04
C LYS A 28 -14.61 7.50 9.30
N MET A 29 -14.65 6.54 8.39
CA MET A 29 -13.55 6.28 7.45
C MET A 29 -13.65 7.18 6.23
N ALA A 30 -14.88 7.53 5.84
CA ALA A 30 -15.10 8.32 4.66
C ALA A 30 -14.67 9.77 4.87
N ASN A 31 -13.55 10.14 4.23
CA ASN A 31 -13.00 11.47 4.23
C ASN A 31 -11.98 11.60 3.08
N GLU A 32 -11.61 12.84 2.80
CA GLU A 32 -10.36 13.11 2.11
C GLU A 32 -9.23 13.13 3.13
N TRP A 33 -8.25 12.26 2.92
CA TRP A 33 -7.14 12.06 3.82
C TRP A 33 -5.83 12.48 3.17
N LYS A 34 -4.99 13.17 3.96
CA LYS A 34 -3.57 13.33 3.66
C LYS A 34 -2.79 12.23 4.39
N VAL A 35 -1.85 11.57 3.72
CA VAL A 35 -0.96 10.62 4.40
C VAL A 35 0.15 11.41 5.09
N SER A 36 0.07 11.54 6.41
CA SER A 36 1.01 12.32 7.20
C SER A 36 2.29 11.54 7.53
N SER A 37 2.15 10.22 7.70
CA SER A 37 3.28 9.31 7.87
C SER A 37 2.96 7.94 7.28
N TYR A 38 3.99 7.29 6.75
CA TYR A 38 3.97 5.92 6.23
C TYR A 38 5.31 5.26 6.59
N ASN A 39 5.23 4.02 7.03
CA ASN A 39 6.36 3.17 7.34
C ASN A 39 6.08 1.75 6.82
N SER A 40 6.97 1.18 6.04
CA SER A 40 6.94 -0.22 5.66
C SER A 40 8.30 -0.85 5.89
N VAL A 41 8.31 -2.04 6.47
CA VAL A 41 9.48 -2.89 6.64
C VAL A 41 9.18 -4.22 5.97
N ALA A 42 9.79 -4.43 4.81
CA ALA A 42 9.76 -5.70 4.10
C ALA A 42 11.05 -6.48 4.39
N THR A 43 10.94 -7.79 4.54
CA THR A 43 12.06 -8.71 4.70
C THR A 43 11.87 -9.87 3.75
N GLU A 44 12.86 -10.07 2.89
CA GLU A 44 12.99 -11.25 2.05
C GLU A 44 14.13 -12.12 2.58
N ILE A 45 13.89 -13.43 2.63
CA ILE A 45 14.90 -14.43 2.97
C ILE A 45 14.91 -15.46 1.85
N GLU A 46 16.05 -15.62 1.21
CA GLU A 46 16.29 -16.58 0.15
C GLU A 46 16.64 -17.97 0.71
N THR A 47 16.65 -18.98 -0.17
CA THR A 47 16.92 -20.38 0.20
C THR A 47 18.32 -20.59 0.78
N ASN A 48 19.30 -19.82 0.30
CA ASN A 48 20.68 -19.80 0.80
C ASN A 48 20.82 -19.13 2.17
N GLY A 49 19.74 -18.53 2.71
CA GLY A 49 19.74 -17.77 3.95
C GLY A 49 20.13 -16.30 3.78
N ASP A 50 20.42 -15.86 2.55
CA ASP A 50 20.65 -14.45 2.27
C ASP A 50 19.37 -13.65 2.56
N LYS A 51 19.54 -12.45 3.08
CA LYS A 51 18.45 -11.65 3.63
C LYS A 51 18.53 -10.23 3.12
N THR A 52 17.41 -9.73 2.61
CA THR A 52 17.23 -8.32 2.26
C THR A 52 16.15 -7.72 3.14
N VAL A 53 16.47 -6.61 3.81
CA VAL A 53 15.51 -5.82 4.58
C VAL A 53 15.35 -4.46 3.92
N THR A 54 14.14 -4.16 3.49
CA THR A 54 13.80 -2.86 2.88
C THR A 54 12.90 -2.09 3.84
N THR A 55 13.40 -0.97 4.34
CA THR A 55 12.65 -0.02 5.17
C THR A 55 12.30 1.19 4.33
N THR A 56 11.00 1.45 4.14
CA THR A 56 10.50 2.66 3.49
C THR A 56 9.81 3.53 4.52
N THR A 57 10.27 4.77 4.66
CA THR A 57 9.58 5.81 5.42
C THR A 57 9.13 6.90 4.47
N MET A 58 7.97 7.48 4.75
CA MET A 58 7.44 8.58 3.97
C MET A 58 6.62 9.51 4.86
N THR A 59 6.86 10.80 4.72
CA THR A 59 6.09 11.89 5.31
C THR A 59 5.31 12.61 4.20
N GLU A 60 4.69 13.74 4.51
CA GLU A 60 4.01 14.55 3.50
C GLU A 60 4.94 15.07 2.40
N THR A 61 6.23 15.25 2.69
CA THR A 61 7.17 15.96 1.80
C THR A 61 8.39 15.14 1.42
N ALA A 62 8.72 14.08 2.16
CA ALA A 62 9.93 13.31 1.96
C ALA A 62 9.68 11.80 2.05
N SER A 63 10.46 11.02 1.31
CA SER A 63 10.50 9.58 1.43
C SER A 63 11.96 9.12 1.47
N THR A 64 12.23 8.11 2.29
CA THR A 64 13.54 7.47 2.40
C THR A 64 13.34 5.97 2.29
N VAL A 65 14.14 5.33 1.45
CA VAL A 65 14.24 3.87 1.33
C VAL A 65 15.64 3.46 1.77
N THR A 66 15.71 2.59 2.77
CA THR A 66 16.94 1.97 3.23
C THR A 66 16.85 0.48 2.96
N GLU A 67 17.84 -0.06 2.26
CA GLU A 67 17.97 -1.47 1.95
C GLU A 67 19.21 -2.03 2.65
N VAL A 68 19.03 -3.13 3.37
CA VAL A 68 20.11 -3.86 4.05
C VAL A 68 20.17 -5.27 3.48
N GLU A 69 21.20 -5.55 2.71
CA GLU A 69 21.49 -6.89 2.18
C GLU A 69 22.48 -7.59 3.12
N THR A 70 22.23 -8.85 3.41
CA THR A 70 23.08 -9.69 4.27
C THR A 70 23.33 -11.01 3.57
N SER A 71 24.61 -11.34 3.38
CA SER A 71 25.06 -12.62 2.81
C SER A 71 26.13 -13.23 3.70
N GLY A 72 25.77 -14.34 4.38
CA GLY A 72 26.61 -14.94 5.42
C GLY A 72 26.90 -13.95 6.55
N SER A 73 28.18 -13.60 6.75
CA SER A 73 28.62 -12.63 7.77
C SER A 73 28.80 -11.20 7.22
N ASN A 74 28.62 -10.99 5.92
CA ASN A 74 28.75 -9.67 5.30
C ASN A 74 27.39 -8.97 5.26
N SER A 75 27.41 -7.64 5.42
CA SER A 75 26.21 -6.81 5.23
C SER A 75 26.55 -5.53 4.50
N GLN A 76 25.67 -5.13 3.59
CA GLN A 76 25.72 -3.86 2.85
C GLN A 76 24.46 -3.07 3.14
N THR A 77 24.59 -1.75 3.27
CA THR A 77 23.45 -0.84 3.45
C THR A 77 23.47 0.23 2.37
N SER A 78 22.33 0.44 1.74
CA SER A 78 22.09 1.48 0.75
C SER A 78 20.91 2.34 1.18
N THR A 79 21.01 3.65 1.02
CA THR A 79 19.93 4.59 1.35
C THR A 79 19.67 5.52 0.17
N SER A 80 18.40 5.66 -0.19
CA SER A 80 17.94 6.58 -1.23
C SER A 80 16.84 7.49 -0.67
N ALA A 81 16.80 8.73 -1.14
CA ALA A 81 15.81 9.71 -0.73
C ALA A 81 15.04 10.26 -1.94
N ALA A 82 13.77 10.58 -1.72
CA ALA A 82 12.88 11.20 -2.68
C ALA A 82 12.05 12.31 -2.03
N THR A 83 11.62 13.27 -2.83
CA THR A 83 10.60 14.26 -2.46
C THR A 83 9.23 13.69 -2.78
N VAL A 84 8.29 13.84 -1.84
CA VAL A 84 6.89 13.50 -2.04
C VAL A 84 6.20 14.68 -2.72
N LYS A 85 5.57 14.42 -3.87
CA LYS A 85 4.80 15.39 -4.65
C LYS A 85 3.30 15.23 -4.44
N ALA A 86 2.85 14.01 -4.18
CA ALA A 86 1.48 13.68 -3.82
C ALA A 86 1.49 12.46 -2.89
N ASN A 87 0.61 12.44 -1.90
CA ASN A 87 0.39 11.27 -1.06
C ASN A 87 -0.96 11.43 -0.36
N ASP A 88 -2.01 11.15 -1.12
CA ASP A 88 -3.37 11.57 -0.82
C ASP A 88 -4.31 10.38 -1.03
N MET A 89 -5.15 10.11 -0.04
CA MET A 89 -6.08 8.99 -0.06
C MET A 89 -7.50 9.53 0.14
N ALA A 90 -8.43 9.19 -0.76
CA ALA A 90 -9.84 9.49 -0.58
C ALA A 90 -10.58 8.18 -0.30
N ILE A 91 -11.38 8.16 0.76
CA ILE A 91 -12.24 7.03 1.10
C ILE A 91 -13.66 7.56 1.10
N GLU A 92 -14.55 6.96 0.32
CA GLU A 92 -15.89 7.48 0.08
C GLU A 92 -16.95 6.67 0.83
N LYS A 93 -18.06 7.33 1.17
CA LYS A 93 -19.19 6.69 1.89
C LYS A 93 -19.89 5.63 1.06
N ASP A 94 -19.77 5.69 -0.26
CA ASP A 94 -20.33 4.73 -1.21
C ASP A 94 -19.54 3.41 -1.29
N GLY A 95 -18.44 3.31 -0.54
CA GLY A 95 -17.58 2.12 -0.52
C GLY A 95 -16.47 2.16 -1.56
N THR A 96 -16.22 3.28 -2.23
CA THR A 96 -15.09 3.45 -3.14
C THR A 96 -13.91 4.16 -2.46
N TRP A 97 -12.71 4.02 -3.04
CA TRP A 97 -11.52 4.72 -2.56
C TRP A 97 -10.54 4.99 -3.70
N THR A 98 -9.67 5.96 -3.48
CA THR A 98 -8.50 6.24 -4.32
C THR A 98 -7.28 6.53 -3.46
N TRP A 99 -6.08 6.19 -3.95
CA TRP A 99 -4.81 6.60 -3.33
C TRP A 99 -3.84 7.00 -4.41
N THR A 100 -3.34 8.22 -4.31
CA THR A 100 -2.33 8.79 -5.20
C THR A 100 -1.02 8.94 -4.46
N THR A 101 0.06 8.36 -5.00
CA THR A 101 1.43 8.52 -4.51
C THR A 101 2.30 9.06 -5.65
N GLY A 102 2.88 10.23 -5.44
CA GLY A 102 3.80 10.88 -6.37
C GLY A 102 5.14 11.12 -5.71
N LEU A 103 6.21 10.59 -6.29
CA LEU A 103 7.58 10.71 -5.80
C LEU A 103 8.49 11.32 -6.87
N SER A 104 9.51 12.04 -6.44
CA SER A 104 10.58 12.56 -7.29
C SER A 104 11.93 12.40 -6.63
N ALA A 105 12.88 11.79 -7.31
CA ALA A 105 14.25 11.64 -6.84
C ALA A 105 15.23 12.20 -7.87
N THR A 106 16.30 12.84 -7.40
CA THR A 106 17.36 13.36 -8.28
C THR A 106 18.67 12.70 -7.89
N ASN A 107 19.38 12.14 -8.88
CA ASN A 107 20.73 11.61 -8.71
C ASN A 107 21.62 12.19 -9.80
N GLY A 108 22.55 13.07 -9.41
CA GLY A 108 23.36 13.83 -10.35
C GLY A 108 22.50 14.69 -11.27
N ASN A 109 22.63 14.49 -12.59
CA ASN A 109 21.86 15.20 -13.62
C ASN A 109 20.57 14.48 -14.06
N VAL A 110 20.21 13.39 -13.38
CA VAL A 110 19.03 12.58 -13.69
C VAL A 110 17.95 12.84 -12.65
N THR A 111 16.79 13.30 -13.09
CA THR A 111 15.58 13.41 -12.26
C THR A 111 14.60 12.32 -12.67
N GLN A 112 14.19 11.49 -11.71
CA GLN A 112 13.15 10.49 -11.89
C GLN A 112 11.90 10.92 -11.16
N THR A 113 10.74 10.71 -11.78
CA THR A 113 9.44 10.86 -11.13
C THR A 113 8.63 9.58 -11.30
N SER A 114 7.82 9.28 -10.30
CA SER A 114 6.84 8.21 -10.33
C SER A 114 5.53 8.75 -9.76
N ASN A 115 4.42 8.46 -10.42
CA ASN A 115 3.09 8.75 -9.92
C ASN A 115 2.21 7.52 -10.10
N VAL A 116 1.72 6.98 -8.99
CA VAL A 116 0.87 5.80 -8.93
C VAL A 116 -0.48 6.20 -8.37
N VAL A 117 -1.55 5.86 -9.09
CA VAL A 117 -2.93 6.04 -8.66
C VAL A 117 -3.58 4.66 -8.57
N ARG A 118 -4.03 4.30 -7.38
CA ARG A 118 -4.84 3.10 -7.13
C ARG A 118 -6.27 3.49 -6.83
N SER A 119 -7.22 2.67 -7.26
CA SER A 119 -8.62 2.83 -6.91
C SER A 119 -9.34 1.50 -6.82
N GLY A 120 -10.45 1.49 -6.11
CA GLY A 120 -11.34 0.35 -6.06
C GLY A 120 -12.39 0.46 -4.96
N THR A 121 -12.70 -0.65 -4.31
CA THR A 121 -13.73 -0.72 -3.27
C THR A 121 -13.15 -1.05 -1.91
N TRP A 122 -13.85 -0.66 -0.85
CA TRP A 122 -13.44 -0.97 0.52
C TRP A 122 -14.60 -1.48 1.36
N SER A 123 -14.29 -2.33 2.35
CA SER A 123 -15.29 -2.90 3.26
C SER A 123 -14.67 -3.41 4.54
N PHE A 124 -15.41 -3.42 5.65
CA PHE A 124 -14.99 -4.15 6.86
C PHE A 124 -15.14 -5.65 6.67
N VAL A 125 -14.19 -6.41 7.24
CA VAL A 125 -14.24 -7.89 7.27
C VAL A 125 -15.39 -8.38 8.14
N SER A 126 -15.69 -7.70 9.24
CA SER A 126 -16.78 -8.03 10.15
C SER A 126 -17.95 -7.05 9.99
N LYS A 127 -19.18 -7.59 10.02
CA LYS A 127 -20.41 -6.77 10.16
C LYS A 127 -20.54 -6.35 11.62
N THR A 128 -19.86 -5.31 12.05
CA THR A 128 -20.13 -4.74 13.38
C THR A 128 -21.46 -3.99 13.32
N LYS A 129 -22.43 -4.46 14.11
CA LYS A 129 -23.66 -3.70 14.39
C LYS A 129 -23.30 -2.60 15.38
N GLY A 130 -23.30 -1.35 14.94
CA GLY A 130 -23.07 -0.17 15.78
C GLY A 130 -22.26 0.93 15.07
N ASP A 131 -22.41 2.17 15.54
CA ASP A 131 -21.80 3.38 14.98
C ASP A 131 -20.33 3.59 15.39
N GLU A 132 -19.76 2.65 16.17
CA GLU A 132 -18.44 2.79 16.78
C GLU A 132 -17.43 1.80 16.19
N PHE A 133 -16.33 2.37 15.68
CA PHE A 133 -15.13 1.64 15.29
C PHE A 133 -14.62 0.88 16.50
N LYS A 134 -14.45 -0.42 16.37
CA LYS A 134 -13.71 -1.19 17.36
C LYS A 134 -12.26 -1.20 16.95
N LYS A 135 -11.37 -0.79 17.87
CA LYS A 135 -9.93 -1.03 17.73
C LYS A 135 -9.70 -2.48 17.30
N ASN A 136 -8.82 -2.69 16.33
CA ASN A 136 -8.54 -3.97 15.69
C ASN A 136 -9.60 -4.48 14.69
N GLU A 137 -10.55 -3.64 14.27
CA GLU A 137 -11.36 -3.95 13.09
C GLU A 137 -10.48 -4.06 11.85
N ARG A 138 -10.83 -4.99 10.97
CA ARG A 138 -10.13 -5.18 9.70
C ARG A 138 -10.90 -4.54 8.57
N VAL A 139 -10.21 -3.77 7.76
CA VAL A 139 -10.72 -3.18 6.52
C VAL A 139 -9.98 -3.79 5.34
N ILE A 140 -10.74 -4.17 4.32
CA ILE A 140 -10.22 -4.63 3.03
C ILE A 140 -10.35 -3.47 2.06
N PHE A 141 -9.27 -3.15 1.37
CA PHE A 141 -9.25 -2.32 0.17
C PHE A 141 -8.96 -3.22 -1.03
N ASN A 142 -9.97 -3.47 -1.86
CA ASN A 142 -9.79 -4.10 -3.15
C ASN A 142 -9.25 -3.07 -4.13
N VAL A 143 -8.11 -3.36 -4.75
CA VAL A 143 -7.57 -2.57 -5.86
C VAL A 143 -8.21 -3.11 -7.13
N LEU A 144 -9.00 -2.30 -7.82
CA LEU A 144 -9.64 -2.65 -9.10
C LEU A 144 -8.91 -2.03 -10.28
N ALA A 145 -8.23 -0.90 -10.06
CA ALA A 145 -7.39 -0.27 -11.06
C ALA A 145 -6.11 0.30 -10.43
N GLU A 146 -5.02 0.19 -11.16
CA GLU A 146 -3.75 0.85 -10.86
C GLU A 146 -3.22 1.49 -12.14
N ASN A 147 -2.93 2.79 -12.08
CA ASN A 147 -2.22 3.53 -13.12
C ASN A 147 -0.89 3.99 -12.55
N SER A 148 0.20 3.64 -13.23
CA SER A 148 1.55 4.04 -12.87
C SER A 148 2.19 4.79 -14.03
N THR A 149 2.59 6.02 -13.77
CA THR A 149 3.34 6.86 -14.70
C THR A 149 4.74 7.08 -14.14
N GLY A 150 5.76 6.85 -14.96
CA GLY A 150 7.14 7.11 -14.62
C GLY A 150 7.75 8.06 -15.64
N SER A 151 8.66 8.93 -15.20
CA SER A 151 9.51 9.69 -16.12
C SER A 151 10.95 9.76 -15.64
N SER A 152 11.87 9.83 -16.59
CA SER A 152 13.29 10.08 -16.35
C SER A 152 13.73 11.23 -17.23
N THR A 153 14.31 12.25 -16.61
CA THR A 153 14.81 13.45 -17.28
C THR A 153 16.31 13.56 -17.11
N VAL A 154 17.04 13.65 -18.22
CA VAL A 154 18.49 13.88 -18.26
C VAL A 154 18.75 15.15 -19.06
N GLY A 155 19.15 16.22 -18.37
CA GLY A 155 19.23 17.55 -18.98
C GLY A 155 17.87 18.01 -19.51
N SER A 156 17.75 18.19 -20.83
CA SER A 156 16.50 18.60 -21.50
C SER A 156 15.72 17.44 -22.11
N ILE A 157 16.20 16.19 -22.01
CA ILE A 157 15.55 15.01 -22.59
C ILE A 157 14.75 14.31 -21.50
N THR A 158 13.45 14.16 -21.72
CA THR A 158 12.55 13.39 -20.84
C THR A 158 12.01 12.18 -21.57
N THR A 159 12.11 11.01 -20.95
CA THR A 159 11.41 9.79 -21.36
C THR A 159 10.34 9.46 -20.33
N SER A 160 9.19 9.00 -20.79
CA SER A 160 8.06 8.65 -19.92
C SER A 160 7.46 7.32 -20.31
N SER A 161 6.93 6.61 -19.32
CA SER A 161 6.17 5.39 -19.50
C SER A 161 4.88 5.43 -18.68
N THR A 162 3.90 4.67 -19.13
CA THR A 162 2.62 4.52 -18.43
C THR A 162 2.22 3.06 -18.46
N ASN A 163 1.87 2.53 -17.31
CA ASN A 163 1.37 1.18 -17.13
C ASN A 163 0.00 1.23 -16.48
N ASN A 164 -0.95 0.53 -17.08
CA ASN A 164 -2.32 0.44 -16.57
C ASN A 164 -2.63 -1.02 -16.29
N SER A 165 -3.11 -1.29 -15.09
CA SER A 165 -3.54 -2.61 -14.65
C SER A 165 -4.95 -2.53 -14.11
N THR A 166 -5.77 -3.53 -14.44
CA THR A 166 -7.11 -3.72 -13.88
C THR A 166 -7.17 -5.10 -13.26
N TYR A 167 -7.90 -5.20 -12.16
CA TYR A 167 -7.99 -6.42 -11.36
C TYR A 167 -9.45 -6.74 -11.08
N LEU A 168 -9.77 -8.03 -11.00
CA LEU A 168 -11.05 -8.47 -10.48
C LEU A 168 -11.09 -8.26 -8.96
N ALA A 169 -12.30 -8.14 -8.39
CA ALA A 169 -12.46 -8.07 -6.95
C ALA A 169 -11.83 -9.31 -6.27
N GLY A 170 -11.03 -9.09 -5.23
CA GLY A 170 -10.28 -10.14 -4.54
C GLY A 170 -8.95 -10.56 -5.18
N GLU A 171 -8.62 -10.09 -6.40
CA GLU A 171 -7.35 -10.41 -7.05
C GLU A 171 -6.18 -9.63 -6.46
N ASN A 172 -6.39 -8.35 -6.16
CA ASN A 172 -5.41 -7.48 -5.52
C ASN A 172 -6.06 -6.77 -4.33
N VAL A 173 -5.64 -7.14 -3.11
CA VAL A 173 -6.27 -6.68 -1.86
C VAL A 173 -5.23 -6.20 -0.87
N MET A 174 -5.53 -5.10 -0.21
CA MET A 174 -4.80 -4.63 0.98
C MET A 174 -5.70 -4.80 2.19
N VAL A 175 -5.22 -5.48 3.23
CA VAL A 175 -6.00 -5.74 4.44
C VAL A 175 -5.32 -5.06 5.62
N PHE A 176 -5.96 -4.00 6.12
CA PHE A 176 -5.46 -3.26 7.27
C PHE A 176 -6.27 -3.57 8.52
N THR A 177 -5.59 -3.48 9.65
CA THR A 177 -6.15 -3.39 10.98
C THR A 177 -6.21 -1.92 11.38
N VAL A 178 -7.38 -1.45 11.79
CA VAL A 178 -7.55 -0.09 12.33
C VAL A 178 -6.97 -0.03 13.73
N LYS A 179 -5.94 0.81 13.91
CA LYS A 179 -5.29 1.05 15.20
C LYS A 179 -5.97 2.15 15.97
N GLU A 180 -6.38 3.20 15.27
CA GLU A 180 -7.05 4.39 15.80
C GLU A 180 -7.94 5.00 14.71
N SER A 181 -9.11 5.52 15.08
CA SER A 181 -9.99 6.26 14.18
C SER A 181 -10.71 7.37 14.95
N LYS A 182 -10.25 8.59 14.72
CA LYS A 182 -10.81 9.85 15.23
C LYS A 182 -11.40 10.63 14.05
N LYS A 183 -12.05 11.75 14.37
CA LYS A 183 -12.65 12.65 13.36
C LYS A 183 -11.66 13.05 12.26
N ASP A 184 -10.44 13.41 12.64
CA ASP A 184 -9.43 13.99 11.74
C ASP A 184 -8.13 13.16 11.70
N GLU A 185 -8.16 11.91 12.22
CA GLU A 185 -7.00 11.02 12.26
C GLU A 185 -7.43 9.56 12.08
N LEU A 186 -6.80 8.84 11.17
CA LEU A 186 -6.99 7.41 10.97
C LEU A 186 -5.61 6.72 10.91
N GLN A 187 -5.42 5.69 11.73
CA GLN A 187 -4.18 4.91 11.77
C GLN A 187 -4.46 3.47 11.35
N LEU A 188 -3.72 3.02 10.34
CA LEU A 188 -3.84 1.69 9.74
C LEU A 188 -2.52 0.93 9.86
N GLU A 189 -2.62 -0.38 10.09
CA GLU A 189 -1.48 -1.30 10.16
C GLU A 189 -1.78 -2.60 9.40
N MET A 190 -0.83 -3.13 8.66
CA MET A 190 -0.91 -4.38 7.93
C MET A 190 0.32 -5.23 8.22
N ASP A 191 0.10 -6.53 8.40
CA ASP A 191 1.14 -7.54 8.38
C ASP A 191 0.85 -8.51 7.24
N ALA A 192 1.82 -8.68 6.35
CA ALA A 192 1.78 -9.65 5.26
C ALA A 192 2.89 -10.68 5.44
N LYS A 193 2.58 -11.92 5.11
CA LYS A 193 3.55 -13.01 5.06
C LYS A 193 3.25 -13.88 3.85
N ASN A 194 4.29 -14.15 3.07
CA ASN A 194 4.22 -15.03 1.93
C ASN A 194 5.42 -15.99 1.94
N THR A 195 5.22 -17.18 1.41
CA THR A 195 6.28 -18.17 1.19
C THR A 195 6.15 -18.65 -0.24
N TYR A 196 7.22 -18.48 -1.02
CA TYR A 196 7.28 -18.95 -2.39
C TYR A 196 8.18 -20.18 -2.47
N THR A 197 7.66 -21.27 -3.04
CA THR A 197 8.38 -22.52 -3.26
C THR A 197 8.40 -22.86 -4.75
N SER A 198 9.58 -23.21 -5.26
CA SER A 198 9.79 -23.63 -6.64
C SER A 198 10.91 -24.67 -6.73
N GLY A 199 10.54 -25.93 -6.93
CA GLY A 199 11.47 -27.05 -6.81
C GLY A 199 12.04 -27.12 -5.39
N ASN A 200 13.36 -27.15 -5.28
CA ASN A 200 14.07 -27.16 -4.00
C ASN A 200 14.31 -25.76 -3.42
N ASN A 201 13.91 -24.70 -4.14
CA ASN A 201 14.06 -23.33 -3.67
C ASN A 201 12.83 -22.92 -2.88
N SER A 202 13.05 -22.37 -1.69
CA SER A 202 12.04 -21.75 -0.86
C SER A 202 12.52 -20.35 -0.45
N SER A 203 11.66 -19.35 -0.61
CA SER A 203 11.90 -17.98 -0.15
C SER A 203 10.72 -17.55 0.71
N SER A 204 11.00 -16.71 1.70
CA SER A 204 9.96 -16.12 2.54
C SER A 204 9.99 -14.61 2.44
N TYR A 205 8.81 -14.02 2.38
CA TYR A 205 8.59 -12.58 2.41
C TYR A 205 7.71 -12.25 3.61
N THR A 206 8.11 -11.26 4.39
CA THR A 206 7.27 -10.65 5.43
C THR A 206 7.27 -9.16 5.26
N GLU A 207 6.14 -8.51 5.47
CA GLU A 207 6.04 -7.05 5.45
C GLU A 207 5.15 -6.59 6.59
N THR A 208 5.63 -5.59 7.33
CA THR A 208 4.79 -4.80 8.23
C THR A 208 4.70 -3.39 7.67
N GLN A 209 3.48 -2.89 7.51
CA GLN A 209 3.21 -1.56 7.00
C GLN A 209 2.29 -0.82 7.98
N SER A 210 2.58 0.45 8.22
CA SER A 210 1.72 1.34 8.98
C SER A 210 1.66 2.72 8.32
N PHE A 211 0.53 3.38 8.40
CA PHE A 211 0.43 4.79 8.03
C PHE A 211 -0.64 5.51 8.82
N THR A 212 -0.42 6.81 8.99
CA THR A 212 -1.36 7.74 9.60
C THR A 212 -1.91 8.67 8.52
N LEU A 213 -3.21 8.79 8.53
CA LEU A 213 -4.00 9.66 7.69
C LEU A 213 -4.53 10.82 8.53
N THR A 214 -4.38 12.05 8.05
CA THR A 214 -4.95 13.27 8.65
C THR A 214 -6.05 13.82 7.76
N GLY A 215 -7.18 14.20 8.36
CA GLY A 215 -8.31 14.76 7.61
C GLY A 215 -7.94 16.09 6.96
N LYS A 216 -8.39 16.31 5.72
CA LYS A 216 -8.23 17.59 5.02
C LYS A 216 -9.31 18.61 5.35
#